data_AF-A0A1D1ZT08-F1
#
_entry.id   AF-A0A1D1ZT08-F1
#
_cell.length_a   1.000
_cell.length_b   1.000
_cell.length_c   1.000
_cell.angle_alpha   90.00
_cell.angle_beta   90.00
_cell.angle_gamma   90.00
#
_symmetry.space_group_name_H-M   'P 1'
#
loop_
_entity.id
_entity.type
_entity.pdbx_description
1 polymer ?
#
loop_
_entity_poly.entity_id
_entity_poly.type
_entity_poly.pdbx_seq_one_letter_code
_entity_poly.pdbx_strand_id
1 'polypeptide(L)'
;AALGALGAARSAAAHVLTALRTYLHADVVAAGGAELAAALARTREFGAAEAAHRAFVRDLVSRAFLDARPLASLVQALMEAAARICALIQDIEGERRDAEATLGALRSPERELRLKMTLLLQLLQSGTLQTQSRAPALRHLVLRLTYNGFLAAA
;
A
#
# COMPACT_ATOMS: atom_id res chain seq x y z
N ALA A 1 -29.49 2.87 2.31
CA ALA A 1 -28.39 3.10 3.27
C ALA A 1 -27.32 2.01 3.21
N ALA A 2 -27.68 0.72 3.35
CA ALA A 2 -26.74 -0.39 3.39
C ALA A 2 -25.82 -0.53 2.17
N LEU A 3 -26.39 -0.48 0.95
CA LEU A 3 -25.62 -0.51 -0.30
C LEU A 3 -24.64 0.67 -0.45
N GLY A 4 -25.00 1.84 0.07
CA GLY A 4 -24.13 3.02 0.08
C GLY A 4 -22.90 2.83 0.97
N ALA A 5 -23.10 2.27 2.17
CA ALA A 5 -22.00 1.96 3.09
C ALA A 5 -21.04 0.91 2.53
N LEU A 6 -21.58 -0.14 1.89
CA LEU A 6 -20.78 -1.16 1.20
C LEU A 6 -19.98 -0.58 0.04
N GLY A 7 -20.61 0.29 -0.77
CA GLY A 7 -19.93 1.00 -1.86
C GLY A 7 -18.79 1.89 -1.36
N ALA A 8 -18.99 2.61 -0.25
CA ALA A 8 -17.96 3.42 0.38
C ALA A 8 -16.79 2.57 0.91
N ALA A 9 -17.07 1.48 1.63
CA ALA A 9 -16.06 0.57 2.15
C ALA A 9 -15.23 -0.09 1.03
N ARG A 10 -15.90 -0.53 -0.05
CA ARG A 10 -15.23 -1.05 -1.25
C ARG A 10 -14.31 -0.02 -1.88
N SER A 11 -14.78 1.22 -2.01
CA SER A 11 -14.03 2.30 -2.63
C SER A 11 -12.79 2.68 -1.80
N ALA A 12 -12.92 2.69 -0.47
CA ALA A 12 -11.79 2.89 0.44
C ALA A 12 -10.75 1.78 0.32
N ALA A 13 -11.18 0.51 0.34
CA ALA A 13 -10.29 -0.63 0.17
C ALA A 13 -9.57 -0.59 -1.19
N ALA A 14 -10.30 -0.32 -2.27
CA ALA A 14 -9.74 -0.21 -3.62
C ALA A 14 -8.73 0.93 -3.74
N HIS A 15 -9.00 2.08 -3.12
CA HIS A 15 -8.11 3.23 -3.15
C HIS A 15 -6.76 2.91 -2.49
N VAL A 16 -6.77 2.32 -1.29
CA VAL A 16 -5.55 1.95 -0.55
C VAL A 16 -4.71 0.95 -1.33
N LEU A 17 -5.35 -0.13 -1.81
CA LEU A 17 -4.65 -1.18 -2.55
C LEU A 17 -4.09 -0.63 -3.88
N THR A 18 -4.82 0.25 -4.54
CA THR A 18 -4.35 0.89 -5.78
C THR A 18 -3.15 1.80 -5.50
N ALA A 19 -3.19 2.60 -4.44
CA ALA A 19 -2.08 3.47 -4.05
C ALA A 19 -0.81 2.65 -3.73
N LEU A 20 -0.94 1.60 -2.94
CA LEU A 20 0.15 0.69 -2.58
C LEU A 20 0.73 -0.02 -3.82
N ARG A 21 -0.14 -0.59 -4.67
CA ARG A 21 0.29 -1.23 -5.92
C ARG A 21 1.04 -0.27 -6.83
N THR A 22 0.53 0.96 -6.98
CA THR A 22 1.12 1.96 -7.86
C THR A 22 2.49 2.38 -7.33
N TYR A 23 2.63 2.56 -6.02
CA TYR A 23 3.91 2.84 -5.38
C TYR A 23 4.93 1.73 -5.65
N LEU A 24 4.58 0.47 -5.36
CA LEU A 24 5.50 -0.65 -5.55
C LEU A 24 5.91 -0.82 -7.02
N HIS A 25 4.97 -0.73 -7.96
CA HIS A 25 5.30 -0.91 -9.38
C HIS A 25 6.02 0.29 -9.98
N ALA A 26 5.45 1.49 -9.89
CA ALA A 26 5.97 2.65 -10.60
C ALA A 26 7.16 3.28 -9.88
N ASP A 27 7.00 3.56 -8.58
CA ASP A 27 7.96 4.38 -7.84
C ASP A 27 9.13 3.55 -7.26
N VAL A 28 8.96 2.23 -7.12
CA VAL A 28 10.00 1.33 -6.59
C VAL A 28 10.62 0.48 -7.70
N VAL A 29 9.84 -0.40 -8.34
CA VAL A 29 10.38 -1.37 -9.32
C VAL A 29 10.80 -0.68 -10.62
N ALA A 30 9.90 0.06 -11.26
CA ALA A 30 10.19 0.67 -12.57
C ALA A 30 11.26 1.77 -12.46
N ALA A 31 11.13 2.69 -11.51
CA ALA A 31 12.11 3.75 -11.27
C ALA A 31 13.50 3.18 -10.93
N GLY A 32 13.59 2.24 -9.98
CA GLY A 32 14.85 1.62 -9.61
C GLY A 32 15.48 0.81 -10.75
N GLY A 33 14.66 0.13 -11.55
CA GLY A 33 15.13 -0.60 -12.74
C GLY A 33 15.72 0.34 -13.80
N ALA A 34 15.10 1.49 -14.02
CA ALA A 34 15.62 2.52 -14.94
C ALA A 34 16.95 3.11 -14.43
N GLU A 35 17.06 3.38 -13.12
CA GLU A 35 18.31 3.84 -12.49
C GLU A 35 19.44 2.81 -12.67
N LEU A 36 19.16 1.53 -12.44
CA LEU A 36 20.12 0.44 -12.65
C LEU A 36 20.52 0.33 -14.13
N ALA A 37 19.57 0.33 -15.06
CA ALA A 37 19.87 0.25 -16.49
C ALA A 37 20.77 1.39 -16.95
N ALA A 38 20.51 2.61 -16.47
CA ALA A 38 21.34 3.77 -16.76
C ALA A 38 22.74 3.65 -16.13
N ALA A 39 22.87 3.10 -14.92
CA ALA A 39 24.16 2.85 -14.28
C ALA A 39 24.98 1.83 -15.08
N LEU A 40 24.38 0.70 -15.45
CA LEU A 40 25.03 -0.37 -16.24
C LEU A 40 25.47 0.13 -17.61
N ALA A 41 24.69 0.98 -18.28
CA ALA A 41 25.04 1.55 -19.58
C ALA A 41 26.28 2.46 -19.54
N ARG A 42 26.59 3.08 -18.39
CA ARG A 42 27.75 3.97 -18.22
C ARG A 42 29.02 3.24 -17.79
N THR A 43 28.88 2.04 -17.25
CA THR A 43 29.97 1.27 -16.66
C THR A 43 30.60 0.33 -17.68
N ARG A 44 31.93 0.28 -17.72
CA ARG A 44 32.68 -0.67 -18.56
C ARG A 44 33.42 -1.75 -17.76
N GLU A 45 33.33 -1.68 -16.43
CA GLU A 45 33.99 -2.62 -15.50
C GLU A 45 32.96 -3.51 -14.82
N PHE A 46 33.21 -4.82 -14.82
CA PHE A 46 32.29 -5.79 -14.23
C PHE A 46 32.08 -5.56 -12.72
N GLY A 47 33.14 -5.24 -11.97
CA GLY A 47 33.02 -5.01 -10.52
C GLY A 47 32.12 -3.82 -10.16
N ALA A 48 32.17 -2.74 -10.95
CA ALA A 48 31.29 -1.59 -10.77
C ALA A 48 29.83 -1.92 -11.16
N ALA A 49 29.62 -2.75 -12.19
CA ALA A 49 28.30 -3.25 -12.56
C ALA A 49 27.68 -4.13 -11.46
N GLU A 50 28.48 -5.03 -10.87
CA GLU A 50 28.07 -5.87 -9.75
C GLU A 50 27.71 -5.02 -8.51
N ALA A 51 28.54 -4.02 -8.18
CA ALA A 51 28.28 -3.11 -7.07
C ALA A 51 26.97 -2.33 -7.26
N ALA A 52 26.71 -1.84 -8.47
CA ALA A 52 25.46 -1.15 -8.81
C ALA A 52 24.24 -2.06 -8.67
N HIS A 53 24.33 -3.30 -9.15
CA HIS A 53 23.25 -4.29 -8.99
C HIS A 53 22.98 -4.62 -7.52
N ARG A 54 24.01 -4.86 -6.71
CA ARG A 54 23.86 -5.13 -5.26
C ARG A 54 23.26 -3.94 -4.53
N ALA A 55 23.63 -2.71 -4.91
CA ALA A 55 23.02 -1.50 -4.36
C ALA A 55 21.53 -1.42 -4.72
N PHE A 56 21.18 -1.67 -5.99
CA PHE A 56 19.79 -1.71 -6.44
C PHE A 56 18.94 -2.72 -5.67
N VAL A 57 19.41 -3.96 -5.48
CA VAL A 57 18.65 -4.99 -4.74
C VAL A 57 18.42 -4.58 -3.29
N ARG A 58 19.43 -4.01 -2.63
CA ARG A 58 19.31 -3.51 -1.25
C ARG A 58 18.29 -2.38 -1.14
N ASP A 59 18.35 -1.44 -2.08
CA ASP A 59 17.40 -0.33 -2.16
C ASP A 59 15.99 -0.82 -2.48
N LEU A 60 15.83 -1.83 -3.33
CA LEU A 60 14.55 -2.46 -3.64
C LEU A 60 13.92 -3.09 -2.39
N VAL A 61 14.68 -3.88 -1.64
CA VAL A 61 14.21 -4.50 -0.38
C VAL A 61 13.75 -3.44 0.62
N SER A 62 14.55 -2.37 0.74
CA SER A 62 14.30 -1.23 1.63
C SER A 62 13.06 -0.43 1.22
N ARG A 63 12.97 -0.01 -0.05
CA ARG A 63 11.85 0.79 -0.59
C ARG A 63 10.55 -0.02 -0.70
N ALA A 64 10.62 -1.33 -0.87
CA ALA A 64 9.45 -2.21 -0.85
C ALA A 64 8.99 -2.60 0.58
N PHE A 65 9.63 -2.06 1.62
CA PHE A 65 9.35 -2.34 3.03
C PHE A 65 9.55 -3.79 3.48
N LEU A 66 10.32 -4.57 2.72
CA LEU A 66 10.58 -5.97 3.02
C LEU A 66 11.52 -6.13 4.23
N ASP A 67 12.32 -5.11 4.54
CA ASP A 67 13.16 -5.04 5.74
C ASP A 67 12.40 -4.51 6.98
N ALA A 68 11.26 -3.83 6.78
CA ALA A 68 10.47 -3.21 7.83
C ALA A 68 9.27 -4.11 8.22
N ARG A 69 9.54 -5.15 9.03
CA ARG A 69 8.51 -6.13 9.48
C ARG A 69 7.20 -5.51 9.96
N PRO A 70 7.17 -4.43 10.78
CA PRO A 70 5.93 -3.82 11.22
C PRO A 70 5.09 -3.30 10.03
N LEU A 71 5.74 -2.72 9.04
CA LEU A 71 5.08 -2.13 7.87
C LEU A 71 4.55 -3.22 6.93
N ALA A 72 5.35 -4.27 6.68
CA ALA A 72 4.90 -5.44 5.92
C ALA A 72 3.68 -6.12 6.57
N SER A 73 3.70 -6.33 7.90
CA SER A 73 2.57 -6.91 8.63
C SER A 73 1.31 -6.04 8.55
N LEU A 74 1.48 -4.72 8.51
CA LEU A 74 0.37 -3.77 8.43
C LEU A 74 -0.26 -3.76 7.03
N VAL A 75 0.56 -3.82 5.98
CA VAL A 75 0.09 -3.96 4.60
C VAL A 75 -0.67 -5.28 4.43
N GLN A 76 -0.16 -6.38 4.99
CA GLN A 76 -0.87 -7.66 4.98
C GLN A 76 -2.24 -7.55 5.66
N ALA A 77 -2.32 -6.98 6.87
CA ALA A 77 -3.58 -6.78 7.58
C ALA A 77 -4.59 -5.92 6.78
N LEU A 78 -4.11 -4.90 6.06
CA LEU A 78 -4.94 -4.10 5.16
C LEU A 78 -5.52 -4.94 4.01
N MET A 79 -4.70 -5.78 3.39
CA MET A 79 -5.14 -6.68 2.32
C MET A 79 -6.17 -7.69 2.82
N GLU A 80 -5.97 -8.26 4.02
CA GLU A 80 -6.91 -9.20 4.64
C GLU A 80 -8.26 -8.52 4.97
N ALA A 81 -8.23 -7.30 5.52
CA ALA A 81 -9.46 -6.53 5.76
C ALA A 81 -10.21 -6.21 4.46
N ALA A 82 -9.48 -5.81 3.41
CA ALA A 82 -10.05 -5.56 2.09
C ALA A 82 -10.65 -6.84 1.47
N ALA A 83 -9.98 -7.99 1.60
CA ALA A 83 -10.49 -9.28 1.12
C ALA A 83 -11.78 -9.68 1.85
N ARG A 84 -11.86 -9.46 3.18
CA ARG A 84 -13.09 -9.68 3.95
C ARG A 84 -14.23 -8.78 3.48
N ILE A 85 -13.97 -7.51 3.16
CA ILE A 85 -14.98 -6.60 2.59
C ILE A 85 -15.46 -7.12 1.23
N CYS A 86 -14.56 -7.56 0.35
CA CYS A 86 -14.93 -8.14 -0.94
C CYS A 86 -15.78 -9.41 -0.79
N ALA A 87 -15.43 -10.30 0.14
CA ALA A 87 -16.19 -11.52 0.40
C ALA A 87 -17.63 -11.20 0.86
N LEU A 88 -17.81 -10.22 1.74
CA LEU A 88 -19.13 -9.78 2.18
C LEU A 88 -19.99 -9.24 1.03
N ILE A 89 -19.39 -8.54 0.08
CA ILE A 89 -20.10 -8.05 -1.11
C ILE A 89 -20.51 -9.20 -2.02
N GLN A 90 -19.62 -10.17 -2.23
CA GLN A 90 -19.90 -11.37 -3.02
C GLN A 90 -21.00 -12.25 -2.41
N ASP A 91 -21.11 -12.29 -1.07
CA ASP A 91 -22.17 -13.01 -0.37
C ASP A 91 -23.55 -12.37 -0.61
N ILE A 92 -23.64 -11.04 -0.74
CA ILE A 92 -24.90 -10.35 -1.13
C ILE A 92 -25.22 -10.62 -2.59
N GLU A 93 -24.24 -10.47 -3.49
CA GLU A 93 -24.43 -10.69 -4.93
C GLU A 93 -24.88 -12.12 -5.25
N GLY A 94 -24.44 -13.09 -4.45
CA GLY A 94 -24.83 -14.49 -4.57
C GLY A 94 -26.09 -14.88 -3.77
N GLU A 95 -26.85 -13.93 -3.23
CA GLU A 95 -28.04 -14.15 -2.41
C GLU A 95 -27.80 -15.05 -1.16
N ARG A 96 -26.54 -15.18 -0.72
CA ARG A 96 -26.14 -16.03 0.42
C ARG A 96 -26.37 -15.34 1.76
N ARG A 97 -26.53 -14.03 1.77
CA ARG A 97 -26.77 -13.22 2.97
C ARG A 97 -27.63 -12.01 2.64
N ASP A 98 -28.54 -11.67 3.55
CA ASP A 98 -29.33 -10.45 3.44
C ASP A 98 -28.46 -9.18 3.62
N ALA A 99 -28.96 -8.05 3.13
CA ALA A 99 -28.21 -6.79 3.12
C ALA A 99 -27.98 -6.21 4.53
N GLU A 100 -28.82 -6.54 5.51
CA GLU A 100 -28.81 -5.97 6.86
C GLU A 100 -27.83 -6.70 7.79
N ALA A 101 -27.84 -8.03 7.75
CA ALA A 101 -26.84 -8.91 8.34
C ALA A 101 -25.44 -8.63 7.77
N THR A 102 -25.35 -8.35 6.47
CA THR A 102 -24.07 -7.96 5.84
C THR A 102 -23.59 -6.61 6.32
N LEU A 103 -24.49 -5.64 6.53
CA LEU A 103 -24.14 -4.34 7.11
C LEU A 103 -23.59 -4.48 8.54
N GLY A 104 -24.17 -5.38 9.33
CA GLY A 104 -23.65 -5.73 10.65
C GLY A 104 -22.24 -6.32 10.59
N ALA A 105 -22.03 -7.27 9.68
CA ALA A 105 -20.73 -7.92 9.47
C ALA A 105 -19.66 -6.98 8.89
N LEU A 106 -20.04 -5.94 8.13
CA LEU A 106 -19.14 -4.96 7.53
C LEU A 106 -18.41 -4.09 8.56
N ARG A 107 -19.05 -3.80 9.70
CA ARG A 107 -18.53 -2.84 10.69
C ARG A 107 -17.13 -3.20 11.21
N SER A 108 -16.88 -4.48 11.43
CA SER A 108 -15.59 -4.98 11.92
C SER A 108 -14.46 -4.77 10.92
N PRO A 109 -14.50 -5.31 9.69
CA PRO A 109 -13.43 -5.13 8.72
C PRO A 109 -13.28 -3.68 8.23
N GLU A 110 -14.37 -2.90 8.17
CA GLU A 110 -14.28 -1.47 7.82
C GLU A 110 -13.55 -0.65 8.91
N ARG A 111 -13.83 -0.91 10.19
CA ARG A 111 -13.11 -0.28 11.30
C ARG A 111 -11.64 -0.68 11.30
N GLU A 112 -11.36 -1.95 11.06
CA GLU A 112 -9.99 -2.45 10.99
C GLU A 112 -9.22 -1.81 9.84
N LEU A 113 -9.80 -1.76 8.63
CA LEU A 113 -9.20 -1.10 7.47
C LEU A 113 -8.81 0.35 7.81
N ARG A 114 -9.75 1.13 8.36
CA ARG A 114 -9.49 2.53 8.76
C ARG A 114 -8.37 2.65 9.79
N LEU A 115 -8.42 1.85 10.86
CA LEU A 115 -7.40 1.89 11.91
C LEU A 115 -6.01 1.53 11.36
N LYS A 116 -5.92 0.50 10.51
CA LYS A 116 -4.66 0.08 9.90
C LYS A 116 -4.14 1.10 8.90
N MET A 117 -5.02 1.80 8.16
CA MET A 117 -4.64 2.91 7.29
C MET A 117 -4.06 4.08 8.09
N THR A 118 -4.69 4.45 9.22
CA THR A 118 -4.19 5.53 10.08
C THR A 118 -2.82 5.18 10.66
N LEU A 119 -2.66 3.96 11.17
CA LEU A 119 -1.36 3.47 11.66
C LEU A 119 -0.31 3.48 10.54
N LEU A 120 -0.70 3.13 9.32
CA LEU A 120 0.22 3.09 8.17
C LEU A 120 0.77 4.49 7.90
N LEU A 121 -0.11 5.50 7.87
CA LEU A 121 0.32 6.87 7.66
C LEU A 121 1.18 7.40 8.79
N GLN A 122 0.81 7.13 10.05
CA GLN A 122 1.62 7.52 11.20
C GLN A 122 3.03 6.94 11.10
N LEU A 123 3.16 5.67 10.70
CA LEU A 123 4.47 5.05 10.48
C LEU A 123 5.20 5.70 9.29
N LEU A 124 4.54 5.87 8.15
CA LEU A 124 5.13 6.50 6.95
C LEU A 124 5.56 7.96 7.18
N GLN A 125 4.85 8.68 8.06
CA GLN A 125 5.15 10.06 8.45
C GLN A 125 6.16 10.14 9.60
N SER A 126 6.39 9.05 10.33
CA SER A 126 7.39 9.02 11.39
C SER A 126 8.78 9.35 10.84
N GLY A 127 9.52 10.20 11.55
CA GLY A 127 10.82 10.73 11.12
C GLY A 127 11.86 9.67 10.81
N THR A 128 11.69 8.45 11.31
CA THR A 128 12.55 7.28 11.03
C THR A 128 12.51 6.83 9.57
N LEU A 129 11.39 7.04 8.85
CA LEU A 129 11.26 6.68 7.43
C LEU A 129 11.53 7.86 6.48
N GLN A 130 11.45 9.10 6.97
CA GLN A 130 11.76 10.30 6.18
C GLN A 130 13.25 10.69 6.19
N THR A 131 14.05 10.13 7.10
CA THR A 131 15.49 10.43 7.24
C THR A 131 16.40 9.57 6.35
N GLN A 132 15.85 8.60 5.61
CA GLN A 132 16.59 7.78 4.65
C GLN A 132 16.22 8.15 3.20
N SER A 133 17.11 7.88 2.25
CA SER A 133 17.03 7.89 0.77
C SER A 133 15.66 7.60 0.08
N ARG A 134 14.62 7.20 0.83
CA ARG A 134 13.25 6.90 0.42
C ARG A 134 12.35 8.15 0.22
N ALA A 135 12.84 9.36 0.48
CA ALA A 135 12.03 10.57 0.68
C ALA A 135 11.05 10.97 -0.45
N PRO A 136 11.39 10.92 -1.76
CA PRO A 136 10.46 11.38 -2.80
C PRO A 136 9.32 10.40 -3.05
N ALA A 137 9.66 9.12 -3.24
CA ALA A 137 8.70 8.06 -3.52
C ALA A 137 7.72 7.84 -2.34
N LEU A 138 8.22 7.91 -1.10
CA LEU A 138 7.36 7.81 0.09
C LEU A 138 6.42 9.01 0.22
N ARG A 139 6.87 10.23 -0.08
CA ARG A 139 6.00 11.41 -0.10
C ARG A 139 4.89 11.26 -1.13
N HIS A 140 5.18 10.72 -2.32
CA HIS A 140 4.17 10.42 -3.32
C HIS A 140 3.15 9.38 -2.83
N LEU A 141 3.59 8.32 -2.16
CA LEU A 141 2.69 7.34 -1.56
C LEU A 141 1.79 7.98 -0.50
N VAL A 142 2.36 8.75 0.44
CA VAL A 142 1.60 9.45 1.48
C VAL A 142 0.55 10.37 0.84
N LEU A 143 0.94 11.19 -0.14
CA LEU A 143 0.02 12.07 -0.86
C LEU A 143 -1.10 11.28 -1.54
N ARG A 144 -0.79 10.17 -2.21
CA ARG A 144 -1.80 9.32 -2.85
C ARG A 144 -2.76 8.71 -1.85
N LEU A 145 -2.28 8.29 -0.68
CA LEU A 145 -3.12 7.75 0.40
C LEU A 145 -4.00 8.82 1.03
N THR A 146 -3.51 10.05 1.16
CA THR A 146 -4.26 11.18 1.74
C THR A 146 -5.16 11.91 0.74
N TYR A 147 -5.04 11.61 -0.56
CA TYR A 147 -5.78 12.26 -1.63
C TYR A 147 -7.30 12.05 -1.44
N ASN A 148 -8.11 13.05 -1.83
CA ASN A 148 -9.58 13.06 -1.67
C ASN A 148 -10.10 12.94 -0.23
N GLY A 149 -9.29 13.20 0.80
CA GLY A 149 -9.77 13.21 2.18
C GLY A 149 -10.23 11.85 2.69
N PHE A 150 -9.77 10.74 2.08
CA PHE A 150 -10.00 9.38 2.59
C PHE A 150 -9.58 9.19 4.06
N LEU A 151 -8.75 10.10 4.57
CA LEU A 151 -8.31 10.18 5.96
C LEU A 151 -8.60 11.53 6.64
N ALA A 152 -9.26 12.47 5.96
CA ALA A 152 -9.56 13.80 6.50
C ALA A 152 -10.71 13.81 7.53
N ALA A 153 -11.23 12.65 7.89
CA ALA A 153 -12.23 12.47 8.94
C ALA A 153 -11.69 11.51 10.01
N ALA A 154 -10.76 12.00 10.83
CA ALA A 154 -10.48 11.48 12.16
C ALA A 154 -10.85 12.57 13.17
#